data_AF-A0A820SGZ5-F1
#
_entry.id   AF-A0A820SGZ5-F1
#
_cell.length_a   1.000
_cell.length_b   1.000
_cell.length_c   1.000
_cell.angle_alpha   90.00
_cell.angle_beta   90.00
_cell.angle_gamma   90.00
#
_symmetry.space_group_name_H-M   'P 1'
#
loop_
_entity.id
_entity.type
_entity.pdbx_description
1 polymer ?
#
loop_
_entity_poly.entity_id
_entity_poly.type
_entity_poly.pdbx_seq_one_letter_code
_entity_poly.pdbx_strand_id
1 'polypeptide(L)'
;QVNENDFKLVEEDLSEDLQQGEVLLESVYLSVDPYMRIYGDPIGEHKTMVGEALLKVIKTRNGEFPLGTLVLANSGWRSHYLSKD
;
A
#
# COMPACT_ATOMS: atom_id res chain seq x y z
N GLN A 1 15.30 16.62 -12.03
CA GLN A 1 15.11 15.18 -12.34
C GLN A 1 14.89 14.48 -11.02
N VAL A 2 14.00 13.48 -10.93
CA VAL A 2 13.82 12.69 -9.70
C VAL A 2 15.05 11.80 -9.50
N ASN A 3 15.52 11.65 -8.27
CA ASN A 3 16.64 10.79 -7.88
C ASN A 3 16.36 10.06 -6.56
N GLU A 4 17.26 9.14 -6.17
CA GLU A 4 17.09 8.28 -5.00
C GLU A 4 17.00 9.06 -3.67
N ASN A 5 17.59 10.26 -3.58
CA ASN A 5 17.52 11.08 -2.36
C ASN A 5 16.19 11.82 -2.20
N ASP A 6 15.32 11.80 -3.22
CA ASP A 6 13.98 12.40 -3.14
C ASP A 6 13.00 11.47 -2.37
N PHE A 7 13.41 10.24 -2.09
CA PHE A 7 12.62 9.26 -1.34
C PHE A 7 13.40 8.70 -0.16
N LYS A 8 12.65 8.22 0.83
CA LYS A 8 13.22 7.54 2.00
C LYS A 8 12.42 6.28 2.25
N LEU A 9 13.11 5.13 2.36
CA LEU A 9 12.51 3.92 2.90
C LEU A 9 12.29 4.10 4.40
N VAL A 10 11.07 3.83 4.85
CA VAL A 10 10.66 3.92 6.26
C VAL A 10 10.05 2.59 6.63
N GLU A 11 10.46 2.05 7.78
CA GLU A 11 9.86 0.86 8.39
C GLU A 11 8.79 1.31 9.38
N GLU A 12 7.64 0.64 9.33
CA GLU A 12 6.48 0.91 10.19
C GLU A 12 5.98 -0.42 10.76
N ASP A 13 5.65 -0.43 12.06
CA ASP A 13 5.03 -1.59 12.69
C ASP A 13 3.53 -1.63 12.35
N LEU A 14 3.07 -2.77 11.83
CA LEU A 14 1.65 -3.04 11.60
C LEU A 14 1.14 -4.00 12.67
N SER A 15 -0.09 -3.76 13.15
CA SER A 15 -0.75 -4.70 14.06
C SER A 15 -0.98 -6.02 13.34
N GLU A 16 -0.51 -7.11 13.95
CA GLU A 16 -0.89 -8.45 13.49
C GLU A 16 -2.32 -8.81 13.91
N ASP A 17 -2.87 -8.15 14.94
CA ASP A 17 -4.23 -8.41 15.41
C ASP A 17 -5.25 -7.57 14.63
N LEU A 18 -5.88 -8.21 13.64
CA LEU A 18 -6.91 -7.60 12.81
C LEU A 18 -8.21 -7.40 13.60
N GLN A 19 -8.87 -6.27 13.35
CA GLN A 19 -10.23 -6.00 13.76
C GLN A 19 -11.24 -6.57 12.75
N GLN A 20 -12.52 -6.64 13.13
CA GLN A 20 -13.56 -7.14 12.23
C GLN A 20 -13.62 -6.28 10.96
N GLY A 21 -13.63 -6.92 9.78
CA GLY A 21 -13.62 -6.23 8.49
C GLY A 21 -12.23 -5.87 7.95
N GLU A 22 -11.18 -5.92 8.77
CA GLU A 22 -9.84 -5.60 8.29
C GLU A 22 -9.22 -6.73 7.46
N VAL A 23 -8.32 -6.34 6.56
CA VAL A 23 -7.56 -7.25 5.68
C VAL A 23 -6.11 -6.79 5.62
N LEU A 24 -5.18 -7.69 5.93
CA LEU A 24 -3.75 -7.46 5.77
C LEU A 24 -3.31 -8.00 4.41
N LEU A 25 -2.68 -7.11 3.65
CA LEU A 25 -2.30 -7.31 2.26
C LEU A 25 -0.78 -7.20 2.13
N GLU A 26 -0.18 -8.07 1.32
CA GLU A 26 1.24 -8.01 0.91
C GLU A 26 1.33 -7.57 -0.55
N SER A 27 2.08 -6.51 -0.81
CA SER A 27 2.30 -6.00 -2.18
C SER A 27 3.15 -6.97 -3.00
N VAL A 28 2.65 -7.35 -4.16
CA VAL A 28 3.36 -8.21 -5.13
C VAL A 28 3.99 -7.36 -6.23
N TYR A 29 3.26 -6.35 -6.71
CA TYR A 29 3.72 -5.39 -7.71
C TYR A 29 3.22 -3.99 -7.39
N LEU A 30 4.01 -2.98 -7.73
CA LEU A 30 3.64 -1.56 -7.65
C LEU A 30 3.48 -1.00 -9.07
N SER A 31 2.46 -0.17 -9.28
CA SER A 31 2.38 0.68 -10.48
C SER A 31 3.27 1.92 -10.30
N VAL A 32 3.96 2.31 -11.37
CA VAL A 32 4.77 3.52 -11.43
C VAL A 32 4.39 4.29 -12.68
N ASP A 33 3.56 5.31 -12.49
CA ASP A 33 2.90 6.02 -13.58
C ASP A 33 3.29 7.49 -13.64
N PRO A 34 3.32 8.12 -14.83
CA PRO A 34 3.67 9.53 -14.98
C PRO A 34 2.80 10.49 -14.16
N TYR A 35 1.52 10.16 -13.91
CA TYR A 35 0.62 11.01 -13.13
C TYR A 35 1.14 11.21 -11.70
N MET A 36 1.86 10.24 -11.13
CA MET A 36 2.37 10.29 -9.77
C MET A 36 3.29 11.48 -9.54
N ARG A 37 3.95 11.99 -10.59
CA ARG A 37 4.75 13.22 -10.49
C ARG A 37 3.89 14.45 -10.20
N ILE A 38 2.68 14.52 -10.76
CA ILE A 38 1.76 15.65 -10.61
C ILE A 38 1.10 15.60 -9.22
N TYR A 39 0.77 14.41 -8.75
CA TYR A 39 0.14 14.24 -7.44
C TYR A 39 1.14 14.12 -6.27
N GLY A 40 2.42 13.89 -6.56
CA GLY A 40 3.51 13.87 -5.57
C GLY A 40 3.69 15.21 -4.86
N ASP A 41 3.70 16.31 -5.62
CA ASP A 41 3.95 17.65 -5.05
C ASP A 41 2.89 18.06 -4.00
N PRO A 42 1.57 17.87 -4.21
CA PRO A 42 0.54 18.16 -3.20
C PRO A 42 0.57 17.29 -1.94
N ILE A 43 1.10 16.07 -2.01
CA ILE A 43 1.13 15.12 -0.88
C ILE A 43 2.04 15.63 0.24
N GLY A 44 3.08 16.38 -0.12
CA GLY A 44 4.05 16.93 0.83
C GLY A 44 5.09 15.91 1.30
N GLU A 45 6.13 16.42 1.95
CA GLU A 45 7.24 15.60 2.44
C GLU A 45 6.81 14.63 3.55
N HIS A 46 7.55 13.53 3.69
CA HIS A 46 7.36 12.52 4.74
C HIS A 46 6.01 11.80 4.71
N LYS A 47 5.34 11.79 3.56
CA LYS A 47 4.15 10.97 3.31
C LYS A 47 4.51 9.81 2.37
N THR A 48 3.74 8.73 2.48
CA THR A 48 3.84 7.62 1.53
C THR A 48 3.47 8.12 0.14
N MET A 49 4.26 7.75 -0.87
CA MET A 49 3.93 8.00 -2.27
C MET A 49 2.61 7.33 -2.64
N VAL A 50 1.77 8.05 -3.39
CA VAL A 50 0.55 7.49 -4.01
C VAL A 50 0.88 6.36 -4.97
N GLY A 51 -0.12 5.60 -5.39
CA GLY A 51 0.01 4.58 -6.40
C GLY A 51 -0.88 3.38 -6.11
N GLU A 52 -1.18 2.64 -7.17
CA GLU A 52 -1.88 1.37 -7.08
C GLU A 52 -0.87 0.22 -7.01
N ALA A 53 -1.25 -0.83 -6.30
CA ALA A 53 -0.49 -2.05 -6.18
C ALA A 53 -1.39 -3.27 -6.40
N LEU A 54 -0.81 -4.32 -6.96
CA LEU A 54 -1.40 -5.66 -6.90
C LEU A 54 -0.93 -6.31 -5.60
N LEU A 55 -1.87 -6.63 -4.71
CA LEU A 55 -1.57 -7.17 -3.40
C LEU A 55 -2.22 -8.54 -3.19
N LYS A 56 -1.64 -9.35 -2.32
CA LYS A 56 -2.15 -10.65 -1.91
C LYS A 56 -2.69 -10.57 -0.48
N VAL A 57 -3.87 -11.13 -0.25
CA VAL A 57 -4.43 -11.29 1.09
C VAL A 57 -3.61 -12.30 1.89
N ILE A 58 -2.93 -11.84 2.94
CA ILE A 58 -2.13 -12.70 3.83
C ILE A 58 -2.78 -12.92 5.20
N LYS A 59 -3.69 -12.04 5.63
CA LYS A 59 -4.54 -12.22 6.81
C LYS A 59 -5.86 -11.46 6.60
N THR A 60 -6.97 -11.98 7.11
CA THR A 60 -8.29 -11.36 6.89
C THR A 60 -9.24 -11.65 8.05
N ARG A 61 -10.06 -10.64 8.41
CA ARG A 61 -11.31 -10.81 9.17
C ARG A 61 -12.51 -10.29 8.37
N ASN A 62 -12.35 -10.21 7.06
CA ASN A 62 -13.39 -9.87 6.10
C ASN A 62 -13.73 -11.10 5.25
N GLY A 63 -14.99 -11.53 5.27
CA GLY A 63 -15.45 -12.72 4.53
C GLY A 63 -15.43 -12.55 3.01
N GLU A 64 -15.41 -11.31 2.51
CA GLU A 64 -15.38 -11.01 1.07
C GLU A 64 -13.98 -11.15 0.45
N PHE A 65 -12.93 -11.17 1.28
CA PHE A 65 -11.54 -11.27 0.85
C PHE A 65 -10.87 -12.51 1.44
N PRO A 66 -11.04 -13.70 0.84
CA PRO A 66 -10.39 -14.92 1.27
C PRO A 66 -8.85 -14.83 1.22
N LEU A 67 -8.18 -15.61 2.08
CA LEU A 67 -6.72 -15.74 2.07
C LEU A 67 -6.21 -16.14 0.68
N GLY A 68 -5.11 -15.50 0.26
CA GLY A 68 -4.46 -15.75 -1.02
C GLY A 68 -5.07 -15.02 -2.23
N THR A 69 -6.23 -14.38 -2.06
CA THR A 69 -6.85 -13.56 -3.11
C THR A 69 -5.91 -12.43 -3.54
N LEU A 70 -5.86 -12.16 -4.84
CA LEU A 70 -5.17 -10.98 -5.38
C LEU A 70 -6.17 -9.83 -5.51
N VAL A 71 -5.79 -8.66 -4.99
CA VAL A 71 -6.59 -7.44 -5.00
C VAL A 71 -5.79 -6.29 -5.61
N LEU A 72 -6.47 -5.39 -6.29
CA LEU A 72 -5.90 -4.12 -6.75
C LEU A 72 -6.36 -3.04 -5.78
N ALA A 73 -5.44 -2.27 -5.20
CA ALA A 73 -5.78 -1.20 -4.28
C ALA A 73 -4.82 -0.01 -4.39
N ASN A 74 -5.33 1.18 -4.02
CA ASN A 74 -4.55 2.40 -3.87
C ASN A 74 -3.82 2.40 -2.51
N SER A 75 -2.86 1.48 -2.33
CA SER A 75 -2.10 1.32 -1.08
C SER A 75 -0.93 2.30 -0.95
N GLY A 76 -0.57 2.97 -2.05
CA GLY A 76 0.71 3.66 -2.17
C GLY A 76 1.89 2.70 -2.19
N TRP A 77 3.10 3.27 -2.17
CA TRP A 77 4.35 2.50 -2.16
C TRP A 77 4.65 1.93 -0.77
N ARG A 78 4.17 0.71 -0.53
CA ARG A 78 4.39 -0.05 0.72
C ARG A 78 4.54 -1.53 0.43
N SER A 79 5.27 -2.25 1.28
CA SER A 79 5.35 -3.72 1.22
C SER A 79 4.09 -4.38 1.76
N HIS A 80 3.44 -3.76 2.75
CA HIS A 80 2.24 -4.26 3.39
C HIS A 80 1.22 -3.13 3.55
N TYR A 81 -0.07 -3.50 3.50
CA TYR A 81 -1.17 -2.57 3.65
C TYR A 81 -2.28 -3.20 4.48
N LEU A 82 -2.66 -2.55 5.58
CA LEU A 82 -3.81 -2.91 6.37
C LEU A 82 -5.02 -2.13 5.86
N SER A 83 -5.89 -2.81 5.10
CA SER A 83 -7.15 -2.24 4.62
C SER A 83 -8.22 -2.34 5.71
N LYS A 84 -9.06 -1.30 5.79
CA LYS A 84 -10.24 -1.24 6.67
C LYS A 84 -11.57 -1.27 5.90
N ASP A 85 -11.49 -1.36 4.58
CA ASP A 85 -12.63 -1.32 3.65
C ASP A 85 -13.26 -2.71 3.48
#